data_AF-A0A258AWT1-F1
#
_entry.id   AF-A0A258AWT1-F1
#
_cell.length_a   1.000
_cell.length_b   1.000
_cell.length_c   1.000
_cell.angle_alpha   90.00
_cell.angle_beta   90.00
_cell.angle_gamma   90.00
#
_symmetry.space_group_name_H-M   'P 1'
#
loop_
_entity.id
_entity.type
_entity.pdbx_description
1 polymer ?
#
loop_
_entity_poly.entity_id
_entity_poly.type
_entity_poly.pdbx_seq_one_letter_code
_entity_poly.pdbx_strand_id
1 'polypeptide(L)'
;MNSKRNILIVGGGTAGWLAAAYLAKFFDIGEQQQLNITLLESADIGIIGVGEGTFPTIRNTLKFLGIDEAQFMRQTSATFKQGIRFADWVRTPHNGQHEHYFHPFEAPFYTEGAGLLPYWLLQDEATRLPFAQAVTFQKRVAEAQRAPKRPHEGDFTGPLNYAYHFDSVKLAHVLAERARDLGVRHLSGTLKGVEVDSTGAIAHILTHEHGALTADLYIDCTGFRAELIGKALNA
;
A
#
# COMPACT_ATOMS: atom_id res chain seq x y z
N MET A 1 24.10 12.28 -27.76
CA MET A 1 22.67 11.93 -27.89
C MET A 1 22.21 11.50 -26.50
N ASN A 2 21.30 12.26 -25.87
CA ASN A 2 20.81 11.87 -24.54
C ASN A 2 19.86 10.67 -24.73
N SER A 3 20.39 9.46 -24.60
CA SER A 3 19.60 8.23 -24.62
C SER A 3 18.58 8.29 -23.49
N LYS A 4 17.30 8.02 -23.79
CA LYS A 4 16.27 7.88 -22.75
C LYS A 4 16.69 6.77 -21.79
N ARG A 5 16.61 7.02 -20.48
CA ARG A 5 16.84 5.98 -19.46
C ARG A 5 15.62 5.07 -19.37
N ASN A 6 15.82 3.82 -19.01
CA ASN A 6 14.77 2.81 -18.99
C ASN A 6 14.71 2.14 -17.61
N ILE A 7 13.51 2.08 -17.04
CA ILE A 7 13.19 1.25 -15.87
C ILE A 7 12.32 0.09 -16.32
N LEU A 8 12.68 -1.12 -15.90
CA LEU A 8 11.88 -2.32 -16.10
C LEU A 8 11.40 -2.88 -14.76
N ILE A 9 10.10 -2.85 -14.56
CA ILE A 9 9.42 -3.42 -13.40
C ILE A 9 8.99 -4.84 -13.78
N VAL A 10 9.38 -5.84 -12.98
CA VAL A 10 9.10 -7.25 -13.26
C VAL A 10 8.15 -7.80 -12.21
N GLY A 11 6.96 -8.20 -12.64
CA GLY A 11 5.85 -8.58 -11.76
C GLY A 11 4.84 -7.43 -11.63
N GLY A 12 3.57 -7.75 -11.85
CA GLY A 12 2.47 -6.80 -11.71
C GLY A 12 1.86 -6.82 -10.31
N GLY A 13 0.54 -6.94 -10.23
CA GLY A 13 -0.19 -6.84 -8.98
C GLY A 13 -0.04 -5.47 -8.28
N THR A 14 -0.41 -5.39 -7.00
CA THR A 14 -0.40 -4.10 -6.28
C THR A 14 0.98 -3.47 -6.22
N ALA A 15 2.03 -4.25 -5.95
CA ALA A 15 3.40 -3.73 -5.81
C ALA A 15 3.93 -3.17 -7.13
N GLY A 16 3.86 -3.94 -8.22
CA GLY A 16 4.34 -3.52 -9.53
C GLY A 16 3.60 -2.31 -10.06
N TRP A 17 2.26 -2.34 -10.02
CA TRP A 17 1.44 -1.24 -10.52
C TRP A 17 1.54 0.02 -9.67
N LEU A 18 1.70 -0.11 -8.35
CA LEU A 18 1.97 1.05 -7.48
C LEU A 18 3.33 1.67 -7.79
N ALA A 19 4.39 0.85 -7.89
CA ALA A 19 5.73 1.34 -8.25
C ALA A 19 5.72 2.05 -9.60
N ALA A 20 5.07 1.46 -10.60
CA ALA A 20 4.93 2.03 -11.94
C ALA A 20 4.21 3.38 -11.93
N ALA A 21 3.02 3.44 -11.34
CA ALA A 21 2.22 4.67 -11.27
C ALA A 21 2.95 5.78 -10.50
N TYR A 22 3.57 5.44 -9.36
CA TYR A 22 4.25 6.41 -8.51
C TYR A 22 5.48 7.00 -9.19
N LEU A 23 6.34 6.17 -9.77
CA LEU A 23 7.53 6.63 -10.49
C LEU A 23 7.15 7.43 -11.74
N ALA A 24 6.16 6.96 -12.50
CA ALA A 24 5.68 7.67 -13.68
C ALA A 24 5.16 9.07 -13.35
N LYS A 25 4.39 9.19 -12.24
CA LYS A 25 3.89 10.49 -11.77
C LYS A 25 4.99 11.38 -11.21
N PHE A 26 5.92 10.82 -10.44
CA PHE A 26 7.01 11.56 -9.80
C PHE A 26 8.00 12.14 -10.80
N PHE A 27 8.38 11.36 -11.80
CA PHE A 27 9.28 11.80 -12.87
C PHE A 27 8.56 12.46 -14.05
N ASP A 28 7.23 12.53 -14.00
CA ASP A 28 6.37 13.14 -15.00
C ASP A 28 6.71 12.70 -16.44
N ILE A 29 6.77 11.37 -16.61
CA ILE A 29 7.34 10.78 -17.83
C ILE A 29 6.53 11.08 -19.10
N GLY A 30 5.25 11.41 -18.95
CA GLY A 30 4.38 11.85 -20.04
C GLY A 30 4.81 13.18 -20.67
N GLU A 31 5.35 14.10 -19.88
CA GLU A 31 5.79 15.42 -20.34
C GLU A 31 7.30 15.48 -20.59
N GLN A 32 8.11 14.94 -19.68
CA GLN A 32 9.56 15.11 -19.70
C GLN A 32 10.28 14.19 -20.69
N GLN A 33 9.66 13.07 -21.09
CA GLN A 33 10.15 12.08 -22.07
C GLN A 33 11.61 11.58 -21.91
N GLN A 34 12.29 11.84 -20.80
CA GLN A 34 13.68 11.43 -20.55
C GLN A 34 13.80 10.01 -19.96
N LEU A 35 12.69 9.46 -19.47
CA LEU A 35 12.60 8.18 -18.78
C LEU A 35 11.46 7.35 -19.40
N ASN A 36 11.75 6.10 -19.75
CA ASN A 36 10.73 5.12 -20.10
C ASN A 36 10.55 4.16 -18.93
N ILE A 37 9.30 3.87 -18.59
CA ILE A 37 8.97 2.84 -17.60
C ILE A 37 8.18 1.75 -18.31
N THR A 38 8.70 0.53 -18.26
CA THR A 38 8.01 -0.67 -18.74
C THR A 38 7.71 -1.59 -17.57
N LEU A 39 6.51 -2.14 -17.52
CA LEU A 39 6.11 -3.17 -16.57
C LEU A 39 5.84 -4.47 -17.33
N LEU A 40 6.50 -5.55 -16.91
CA LEU A 40 6.26 -6.91 -17.39
C LEU A 40 5.39 -7.67 -16.38
N GLU A 41 4.19 -8.06 -16.78
CA GLU A 41 3.23 -8.81 -15.95
C GLU A 41 2.87 -10.14 -16.62
N SER A 42 3.01 -11.25 -15.88
CA SER A 42 2.58 -12.57 -16.36
C SER A 42 1.08 -12.72 -16.16
N ALA A 43 0.36 -13.09 -17.23
CA ALA A 43 -1.08 -13.35 -17.16
C ALA A 43 -1.42 -14.63 -16.36
N ASP A 44 -0.46 -15.57 -16.26
CA ASP A 44 -0.65 -16.88 -15.63
C ASP A 44 -0.38 -16.84 -14.13
N ILE A 45 0.34 -15.81 -13.66
CA ILE A 45 0.70 -15.65 -12.26
C ILE A 45 -0.23 -14.62 -11.63
N GLY A 46 -1.34 -15.12 -11.09
CA GLY A 46 -2.30 -14.31 -10.34
C GLY A 46 -1.73 -13.78 -9.01
N ILE A 47 -2.38 -12.75 -8.50
CA ILE A 47 -2.13 -12.27 -7.14
C ILE A 47 -2.98 -13.05 -6.12
N ILE A 48 -2.47 -13.20 -4.90
CA ILE A 48 -3.24 -13.77 -3.80
C ILE A 48 -4.12 -12.66 -3.20
N GLY A 49 -5.42 -12.70 -3.47
CA GLY A 49 -6.39 -11.74 -2.95
C GLY A 49 -7.17 -12.29 -1.76
N VAL A 50 -6.81 -11.89 -0.53
CA VAL A 50 -7.58 -12.20 0.70
C VAL A 50 -8.21 -10.96 1.35
N GLY A 51 -8.14 -9.82 0.64
CA GLY A 51 -8.42 -8.49 1.20
C GLY A 51 -7.20 -7.91 1.90
N GLU A 52 -6.99 -6.60 1.74
CA GLU A 52 -5.84 -5.90 2.31
C GLU A 52 -6.28 -4.73 3.19
N GLY A 53 -5.54 -4.50 4.27
CA GLY A 53 -5.71 -3.34 5.14
C GLY A 53 -4.51 -2.43 5.11
N THR A 54 -4.76 -1.13 5.03
CA THR A 54 -3.71 -0.11 4.91
C THR A 54 -3.52 0.70 6.20
N PHE A 55 -2.58 1.65 6.14
CA PHE A 55 -2.39 2.72 7.11
C PHE A 55 -2.79 4.08 6.49
N PRO A 56 -3.11 5.11 7.30
CA PRO A 56 -3.64 6.38 6.80
C PRO A 56 -2.79 7.11 5.76
N THR A 57 -1.50 6.79 5.68
CA THR A 57 -0.55 7.32 4.69
C THR A 57 -0.93 6.98 3.25
N ILE A 58 -1.72 5.91 3.02
CA ILE A 58 -2.23 5.55 1.69
C ILE A 58 -3.01 6.69 1.04
N ARG A 59 -3.68 7.55 1.82
CA ARG A 59 -4.41 8.70 1.31
C ARG A 59 -3.48 9.69 0.62
N ASN A 60 -2.27 9.88 1.14
CA ASN A 60 -1.26 10.74 0.51
C ASN A 60 -0.80 10.15 -0.82
N THR A 61 -0.62 8.82 -0.88
CA THR A 61 -0.28 8.11 -2.12
C THR A 61 -1.38 8.26 -3.18
N LEU A 62 -2.64 8.00 -2.83
CA LEU A 62 -3.77 8.13 -3.76
C LEU A 62 -3.93 9.57 -4.25
N LYS A 63 -3.84 10.55 -3.35
CA LYS A 63 -3.88 11.98 -3.68
C LYS A 63 -2.74 12.39 -4.61
N PHE A 64 -1.51 11.93 -4.34
CA PHE A 64 -0.34 12.20 -5.18
C PHE A 64 -0.53 11.64 -6.60
N LEU A 65 -1.06 10.43 -6.70
CA LEU A 65 -1.40 9.81 -7.98
C LEU A 65 -2.57 10.50 -8.68
N GLY A 66 -3.32 11.38 -8.00
CA GLY A 66 -4.52 12.02 -8.53
C GLY A 66 -5.69 11.06 -8.70
N ILE A 67 -5.77 10.04 -7.85
CA ILE A 67 -6.89 9.10 -7.78
C ILE A 67 -7.92 9.69 -6.81
N ASP A 68 -9.14 9.89 -7.28
CA ASP A 68 -10.29 10.33 -6.48
C ASP A 68 -10.66 9.25 -5.44
N GLU A 69 -10.91 9.66 -4.20
CA GLU A 69 -11.23 8.76 -3.10
C GLU A 69 -12.51 8.00 -3.38
N ALA A 70 -13.55 8.70 -3.83
CA ALA A 70 -14.86 8.10 -4.04
C ALA A 70 -14.82 7.11 -5.21
N GLN A 71 -14.06 7.41 -6.27
CA GLN A 71 -13.79 6.50 -7.37
C GLN A 71 -13.01 5.26 -6.89
N PHE A 72 -11.92 5.47 -6.15
CA PHE A 72 -11.13 4.39 -5.56
C PHE A 72 -12.01 3.46 -4.73
N MET A 73 -12.85 4.01 -3.84
CA MET A 73 -13.72 3.20 -2.99
C MET A 73 -14.72 2.37 -3.79
N ARG A 74 -15.35 2.96 -4.82
CA ARG A 74 -16.29 2.25 -5.70
C ARG A 74 -15.61 1.15 -6.51
N GLN A 75 -14.47 1.45 -7.13
CA GLN A 75 -13.78 0.52 -8.02
C GLN A 75 -13.11 -0.62 -7.26
N THR A 76 -12.67 -0.39 -6.02
CA THR A 76 -11.94 -1.40 -5.22
C THR A 76 -12.78 -2.10 -4.17
N SER A 77 -14.08 -1.80 -4.11
CA SER A 77 -14.99 -2.26 -3.05
C SER A 77 -14.46 -1.92 -1.65
N ALA A 78 -13.81 -0.76 -1.52
CA ALA A 78 -13.18 -0.38 -0.26
C ALA A 78 -14.20 0.02 0.81
N THR A 79 -13.80 -0.16 2.06
CA THR A 79 -14.45 0.39 3.24
C THR A 79 -13.44 1.11 4.12
N PHE A 80 -13.91 1.97 5.01
CA PHE A 80 -13.05 2.70 5.92
C PHE A 80 -12.47 1.79 7.02
N LYS A 81 -11.19 1.98 7.31
CA LYS A 81 -10.47 1.39 8.45
C LYS A 81 -10.11 2.50 9.42
N GLN A 82 -10.48 2.33 10.70
CA GLN A 82 -10.28 3.36 11.75
C GLN A 82 -9.22 2.98 12.79
N GLY A 83 -8.61 1.80 12.64
CA GLY A 83 -7.68 1.24 13.60
C GLY A 83 -7.68 -0.29 13.51
N ILE A 84 -7.17 -0.92 14.55
CA ILE A 84 -7.08 -2.38 14.69
C ILE A 84 -7.68 -2.79 16.03
N ARG A 85 -8.59 -3.77 16.01
CA ARG A 85 -9.14 -4.40 17.22
C ARG A 85 -8.34 -5.67 17.50
N PHE A 86 -7.72 -5.73 18.68
CA PHE A 86 -7.00 -6.90 19.16
C PHE A 86 -7.90 -7.65 20.14
N ALA A 87 -8.54 -8.72 19.65
CA ALA A 87 -9.44 -9.56 20.45
C ALA A 87 -8.67 -10.72 21.10
N ASP A 88 -8.85 -10.89 22.41
CA ASP A 88 -8.35 -12.02 23.21
C ASP A 88 -6.81 -12.17 23.21
N TRP A 89 -6.09 -11.07 22.95
CA TRP A 89 -4.61 -11.07 22.94
C TRP A 89 -3.98 -11.10 24.33
N VAL A 90 -4.68 -10.60 25.35
CA VAL A 90 -4.13 -10.44 26.71
C VAL A 90 -4.49 -11.63 27.60
N ARG A 91 -5.71 -12.14 27.46
CA ARG A 91 -6.24 -13.26 28.27
C ARG A 91 -7.01 -14.20 27.36
N THR A 92 -6.88 -15.49 27.63
CA THR A 92 -7.74 -16.52 27.02
C THR A 92 -9.20 -16.27 27.43
N PRO A 93 -10.17 -16.34 26.50
CA PRO A 93 -11.58 -16.21 26.83
C PRO A 93 -11.99 -17.21 27.91
N HIS A 94 -12.81 -16.76 28.88
CA HIS A 94 -13.29 -17.60 29.97
C HIS A 94 -14.79 -17.40 30.18
N ASN A 95 -15.55 -18.49 30.28
CA ASN A 95 -17.02 -18.47 30.43
C ASN A 95 -17.74 -17.60 29.38
N GLY A 96 -17.26 -17.58 28.14
CA GLY A 96 -17.83 -16.75 27.07
C GLY A 96 -17.58 -15.25 27.20
N GLN A 97 -16.77 -14.82 28.18
CA GLN A 97 -16.27 -13.45 28.26
C GLN A 97 -15.04 -13.31 27.36
N HIS A 98 -15.11 -12.33 26.47
CA HIS A 98 -14.04 -11.95 25.55
C HIS A 98 -13.53 -10.56 25.91
N GLU A 99 -12.25 -10.33 25.70
CA GLU A 99 -11.61 -9.04 25.97
C GLU A 99 -11.01 -8.47 24.67
N HIS A 100 -10.95 -7.15 24.56
CA HIS A 100 -10.25 -6.51 23.45
C HIS A 100 -9.66 -5.17 23.85
N TYR A 101 -8.59 -4.80 23.17
CA TYR A 101 -8.15 -3.40 23.11
C TYR A 101 -8.16 -2.90 21.66
N PHE A 102 -8.12 -1.58 21.50
CA PHE A 102 -8.19 -0.93 20.20
C PHE A 102 -6.94 -0.09 19.98
N HIS A 103 -6.34 -0.22 18.80
CA HIS A 103 -5.28 0.65 18.32
C HIS A 103 -5.87 1.60 17.27
N PRO A 104 -6.35 2.79 17.68
CA PRO A 104 -6.91 3.78 16.77
C PRO A 104 -5.84 4.39 15.88
N PHE A 105 -6.24 4.95 14.73
CA PHE A 105 -5.34 5.71 13.86
C PHE A 105 -5.17 7.17 14.30
N GLU A 106 -6.08 7.71 15.10
CA GLU A 106 -5.84 8.96 15.80
C GLU A 106 -4.75 8.77 16.84
N ALA A 107 -3.69 9.58 16.70
CA ALA A 107 -2.69 9.69 17.74
C ALA A 107 -3.30 10.37 18.98
N PRO A 108 -2.94 9.94 20.20
CA PRO A 108 -3.21 10.71 21.40
C PRO A 108 -2.66 12.13 21.27
N PHE A 109 -3.34 13.10 21.87
CA PHE A 109 -2.81 14.46 21.93
C PHE A 109 -1.40 14.46 22.54
N TYR A 110 -0.48 15.13 21.85
CA TYR A 110 0.90 15.29 22.26
C TYR A 110 1.37 16.71 21.98
N THR A 111 2.01 17.32 22.98
CA THR A 111 2.76 18.58 22.86
C THR A 111 4.08 18.42 23.62
N GLU A 112 5.06 19.26 23.34
CA GLU A 112 6.35 19.24 24.07
C GLU A 112 6.12 19.27 25.58
N GLY A 113 6.54 18.19 26.26
CA GLY A 113 6.43 18.03 27.71
C GLY A 113 5.08 17.54 28.27
N ALA A 114 4.02 17.40 27.45
CA ALA A 114 2.70 16.99 27.95
C ALA A 114 2.01 15.96 27.03
N GLY A 115 2.51 14.72 27.07
CA GLY A 115 1.77 13.57 26.55
C GLY A 115 0.72 13.07 27.54
N LEU A 116 -0.39 12.50 27.07
CA LEU A 116 -1.46 12.00 27.94
C LEU A 116 -1.10 10.69 28.70
N LEU A 117 -0.08 9.96 28.25
CA LEU A 117 0.27 8.64 28.80
C LEU A 117 0.68 8.69 30.29
N PRO A 118 1.60 9.57 30.75
CA PRO A 118 1.93 9.66 32.17
C PRO A 118 0.71 9.98 33.05
N TYR A 119 -0.16 10.89 32.62
CA TYR A 119 -1.37 11.25 33.37
C TYR A 119 -2.38 10.10 33.44
N TRP A 120 -2.49 9.30 32.38
CA TRP A 120 -3.29 8.07 32.38
C TRP A 120 -2.69 7.00 33.32
N LEU A 121 -1.36 6.88 33.35
CA LEU A 121 -0.66 5.94 34.24
C LEU A 121 -0.76 6.30 35.72
N LEU A 122 -0.88 7.59 36.05
CA LEU A 122 -1.06 8.08 37.42
C LEU A 122 -2.47 7.84 37.99
N GLN A 123 -3.45 7.51 37.16
CA GLN A 123 -4.80 7.16 37.62
C GLN A 123 -4.80 5.75 38.22
N ASP A 124 -5.70 5.52 39.19
CA ASP A 124 -5.92 4.20 39.77
C ASP A 124 -6.30 3.19 38.67
N GLU A 125 -5.52 2.11 38.58
CA GLU A 125 -5.70 1.06 37.58
C GLU A 125 -7.08 0.39 37.68
N ALA A 126 -7.65 0.29 38.89
CA ALA A 126 -8.95 -0.33 39.11
C ALA A 126 -10.11 0.49 38.54
N THR A 127 -9.92 1.80 38.29
CA THR A 127 -10.98 2.72 37.89
C THR A 127 -10.72 3.46 36.58
N ARG A 128 -9.48 3.51 36.10
CA ARG A 128 -9.13 4.21 34.85
C ARG A 128 -9.75 3.53 33.63
N LEU A 129 -10.18 4.33 32.66
CA LEU A 129 -10.61 3.83 31.36
C LEU A 129 -9.44 3.18 30.60
N PRO A 130 -9.68 2.20 29.72
CA PRO A 130 -8.65 1.71 28.80
C PRO A 130 -8.03 2.86 28.01
N PHE A 131 -6.71 2.84 27.81
CA PHE A 131 -5.96 3.97 27.25
C PHE A 131 -6.58 4.57 25.97
N ALA A 132 -6.86 3.74 24.96
CA ALA A 132 -7.47 4.19 23.70
C ALA A 132 -8.84 4.88 23.88
N GLN A 133 -9.61 4.51 24.90
CA GLN A 133 -10.89 5.14 25.23
C GLN A 133 -10.70 6.46 25.99
N ALA A 134 -9.62 6.58 26.76
CA ALA A 134 -9.30 7.78 27.52
C ALA A 134 -8.77 8.92 26.64
N VAL A 135 -8.08 8.59 25.55
CA VAL A 135 -7.31 9.58 24.76
C VAL A 135 -7.88 9.91 23.39
N THR A 136 -8.88 9.16 22.90
CA THR A 136 -9.59 9.48 21.65
C THR A 136 -11.02 8.96 21.68
N PHE A 137 -11.93 9.67 21.03
CA PHE A 137 -13.30 9.22 20.82
C PHE A 137 -13.42 8.26 19.62
N GLN A 138 -12.37 8.07 18.82
CA GLN A 138 -12.38 7.21 17.63
C GLN A 138 -12.79 5.77 17.95
N LYS A 139 -12.33 5.22 19.09
CA LYS A 139 -12.74 3.89 19.55
C LYS A 139 -14.28 3.79 19.63
N ARG A 140 -14.93 4.79 20.23
CA ARG A 140 -16.40 4.80 20.39
C ARG A 140 -17.12 4.88 19.05
N VAL A 141 -16.59 5.65 18.10
CA VAL A 141 -17.14 5.75 16.74
C VAL A 141 -17.04 4.41 16.01
N ALA A 142 -15.88 3.75 16.10
CA ALA A 142 -15.64 2.45 15.49
C ALA A 142 -16.51 1.34 16.11
N GLU A 143 -16.63 1.29 17.45
CA GLU A 143 -17.49 0.33 18.15
C GLU A 143 -18.98 0.52 17.84
N ALA A 144 -19.40 1.76 17.59
CA ALA A 144 -20.75 2.08 17.13
C ALA A 144 -20.96 1.83 15.61
N GLN A 145 -19.98 1.23 14.93
CA GLN A 145 -20.00 0.95 13.48
C GLN A 145 -20.32 2.18 12.63
N ARG A 146 -19.82 3.35 13.03
CA ARG A 146 -19.99 4.62 12.31
C ARG A 146 -18.76 4.94 11.45
N ALA A 147 -18.96 5.70 10.38
CA ALA A 147 -17.89 6.15 9.50
C ALA A 147 -16.97 7.18 10.18
N PRO A 148 -15.67 7.23 9.82
CA PRO A 148 -14.75 8.24 10.34
C PRO A 148 -14.99 9.64 9.77
N LYS A 149 -15.78 9.75 8.69
CA LYS A 149 -16.13 11.00 8.01
C LYS A 149 -17.63 11.11 7.75
N ARG A 150 -18.11 12.35 7.62
CA ARG A 150 -19.51 12.69 7.34
C ARG A 150 -19.73 12.77 5.83
N PRO A 151 -20.97 12.65 5.31
CA PRO A 151 -21.23 12.65 3.88
C PRO A 151 -20.80 13.90 3.11
N HIS A 152 -20.68 15.06 3.78
CA HIS A 152 -20.25 16.33 3.18
C HIS A 152 -18.73 16.56 3.26
N GLU A 153 -17.99 15.67 3.91
CA GLU A 153 -16.52 15.78 3.98
C GLU A 153 -15.93 15.38 2.62
N GLY A 154 -15.04 16.23 2.10
CA GLY A 154 -14.38 16.00 0.82
C GLY A 154 -13.40 14.83 0.83
N ASP A 155 -12.85 14.54 -0.34
CA ASP A 155 -11.92 13.43 -0.54
C ASP A 155 -10.70 13.50 0.37
N PHE A 156 -10.38 12.34 0.96
CA PHE A 156 -9.25 12.13 1.87
C PHE A 156 -9.29 12.96 3.17
N THR A 157 -10.36 13.74 3.41
CA THR A 157 -10.57 14.52 4.65
C THR A 157 -11.61 13.88 5.55
N GLY A 158 -11.55 14.23 6.84
CA GLY A 158 -12.51 13.81 7.84
C GLY A 158 -12.08 14.19 9.26
N PRO A 159 -13.02 14.21 10.22
CA PRO A 159 -12.75 14.56 11.62
C PRO A 159 -11.94 13.51 12.38
N LEU A 160 -11.86 12.28 11.87
CA LEU A 160 -11.09 11.18 12.45
C LEU A 160 -10.10 10.65 11.42
N ASN A 161 -8.91 10.23 11.86
CA ASN A 161 -7.91 9.65 10.96
C ASN A 161 -8.36 8.27 10.45
N TYR A 162 -8.17 7.95 9.17
CA TYR A 162 -8.61 6.67 8.62
C TYR A 162 -7.72 6.17 7.48
N ALA A 163 -7.88 4.88 7.19
CA ALA A 163 -7.33 4.18 6.04
C ALA A 163 -8.44 3.34 5.39
N TYR A 164 -8.08 2.31 4.63
CA TYR A 164 -9.03 1.48 3.91
C TYR A 164 -8.76 -0.01 4.08
N HIS A 165 -9.84 -0.80 4.04
CA HIS A 165 -9.81 -2.19 3.60
C HIS A 165 -10.33 -2.26 2.17
N PHE A 166 -9.71 -3.03 1.29
CA PHE A 166 -10.12 -3.16 -0.11
C PHE A 166 -9.75 -4.52 -0.72
N ASP A 167 -10.28 -4.78 -1.91
CA ASP A 167 -9.89 -5.88 -2.77
C ASP A 167 -8.59 -5.53 -3.52
N SER A 168 -7.52 -6.30 -3.29
CA SER A 168 -6.20 -6.04 -3.87
C SER A 168 -6.15 -6.27 -5.38
N VAL A 169 -6.97 -7.15 -5.94
CA VAL A 169 -7.05 -7.36 -7.40
C VAL A 169 -7.62 -6.13 -8.06
N LYS A 170 -8.69 -5.59 -7.47
CA LYS A 170 -9.32 -4.37 -7.99
C LYS A 170 -8.40 -3.15 -7.83
N LEU A 171 -7.65 -3.07 -6.73
CA LEU A 171 -6.65 -2.01 -6.57
C LEU A 171 -5.56 -2.10 -7.65
N ALA A 172 -5.03 -3.29 -7.91
CA ALA A 172 -4.04 -3.48 -8.96
C ALA A 172 -4.57 -2.98 -10.32
N HIS A 173 -5.84 -3.24 -10.66
CA HIS A 173 -6.45 -2.72 -11.89
C HIS A 173 -6.55 -1.18 -11.91
N VAL A 174 -6.99 -0.55 -10.82
CA VAL A 174 -7.05 0.93 -10.73
C VAL A 174 -5.67 1.55 -10.91
N LEU A 175 -4.64 0.95 -10.28
CA LEU A 175 -3.26 1.40 -10.43
C LEU A 175 -2.73 1.15 -11.84
N ALA A 176 -3.11 0.04 -12.48
CA ALA A 176 -2.71 -0.29 -13.84
C ALA A 176 -3.31 0.66 -14.88
N GLU A 177 -4.59 1.03 -14.73
CA GLU A 177 -5.21 2.11 -15.52
C GLU A 177 -4.44 3.41 -15.32
N ARG A 178 -4.22 3.80 -14.06
CA ARG A 178 -3.54 5.05 -13.77
C ARG A 178 -2.10 5.10 -14.29
N ALA A 179 -1.34 4.02 -14.14
CA ALA A 179 0.03 3.91 -14.64
C ALA A 179 0.07 4.06 -16.17
N ARG A 180 -0.86 3.41 -16.89
CA ARG A 180 -0.95 3.51 -18.35
C ARG A 180 -1.31 4.92 -18.82
N ASP A 181 -2.23 5.59 -18.13
CA ASP A 181 -2.57 7.00 -18.41
C ASP A 181 -1.36 7.93 -18.24
N LEU A 182 -0.45 7.58 -17.33
CA LEU A 182 0.81 8.31 -17.09
C LEU A 182 1.93 7.93 -18.08
N GLY A 183 1.66 7.04 -19.04
CA GLY A 183 2.60 6.66 -20.09
C GLY A 183 3.45 5.41 -19.81
N VAL A 184 3.14 4.64 -18.76
CA VAL A 184 3.82 3.36 -18.50
C VAL A 184 3.49 2.36 -19.61
N ARG A 185 4.53 1.74 -20.19
CA ARG A 185 4.37 0.65 -21.15
C ARG A 185 4.07 -0.65 -20.41
N HIS A 186 2.96 -1.30 -20.73
CA HIS A 186 2.63 -2.63 -20.22
C HIS A 186 3.02 -3.71 -21.23
N LEU A 187 3.77 -4.71 -20.78
CA LEU A 187 4.04 -5.95 -21.50
C LEU A 187 3.43 -7.11 -20.75
N SER A 188 2.49 -7.82 -21.38
CA SER A 188 2.08 -9.12 -20.87
C SER A 188 3.11 -10.16 -21.28
N GLY A 189 3.71 -10.85 -20.32
CA GLY A 189 4.67 -11.90 -20.59
C GLY A 189 5.27 -12.50 -19.32
N THR A 190 5.85 -13.68 -19.49
CA THR A 190 6.40 -14.48 -18.39
C THR A 190 7.93 -14.42 -18.40
N LEU A 191 8.50 -14.10 -17.23
CA LEU A 191 9.95 -14.14 -17.01
C LEU A 191 10.43 -15.59 -17.09
N LYS A 192 11.42 -15.82 -17.96
CA LYS A 192 12.09 -17.12 -18.14
C LYS A 192 13.40 -17.21 -17.37
N GLY A 193 14.13 -16.10 -17.26
CA GLY A 193 15.43 -16.06 -16.62
C GLY A 193 16.02 -14.66 -16.59
N VAL A 194 17.13 -14.52 -15.87
CA VAL A 194 17.85 -13.27 -15.68
C VAL A 194 19.33 -13.55 -15.91
N GLU A 195 19.96 -12.78 -16.77
CA GLU A 195 21.40 -12.87 -17.02
C GLU A 195 22.09 -11.71 -16.31
N VAL A 196 23.14 -12.03 -15.55
CA VAL A 196 23.98 -11.07 -14.84
C VAL A 196 25.30 -10.87 -15.58
N ASP A 197 25.83 -9.65 -15.58
CA ASP A 197 27.11 -9.35 -16.18
C ASP A 197 28.29 -9.67 -15.23
N SER A 198 29.51 -9.43 -15.72
CA SER A 198 30.74 -9.65 -14.95
C SER A 198 30.88 -8.76 -13.71
N THR A 199 30.09 -7.70 -13.58
CA THR A 199 30.06 -6.82 -12.40
C THR A 199 29.06 -7.30 -11.34
N GLY A 200 28.23 -8.29 -11.68
CA GLY A 200 27.13 -8.78 -10.85
C GLY A 200 25.84 -7.96 -11.02
N ALA A 201 25.79 -7.01 -11.95
CA ALA A 201 24.56 -6.29 -12.29
C ALA A 201 23.71 -7.10 -13.27
N ILE A 202 22.39 -6.82 -13.34
CA ILE A 202 21.51 -7.45 -14.32
C ILE A 202 21.84 -6.90 -15.71
N ALA A 203 22.28 -7.77 -16.61
CA ALA A 203 22.53 -7.44 -18.00
C ALA A 203 21.21 -7.31 -18.78
N HIS A 204 20.35 -8.33 -18.66
CA HIS A 204 19.02 -8.36 -19.27
C HIS A 204 18.15 -9.43 -18.60
N ILE A 205 16.83 -9.33 -18.81
CA ILE A 205 15.90 -10.42 -18.51
C ILE A 205 15.51 -11.14 -19.79
N LEU A 206 15.23 -12.43 -19.68
CA LEU A 206 14.69 -13.26 -20.76
C LEU A 206 13.20 -13.49 -20.50
N THR A 207 12.39 -13.26 -21.51
CA THR A 207 10.95 -13.48 -21.47
C THR A 207 10.53 -14.53 -22.50
N HIS A 208 9.38 -15.17 -22.29
CA HIS A 208 8.85 -16.11 -23.27
C HIS A 208 8.36 -15.42 -24.55
N GLU A 209 7.74 -14.23 -24.40
CA GLU A 209 6.99 -13.57 -25.47
C GLU A 209 7.77 -12.45 -26.16
N HIS A 210 8.71 -11.81 -25.47
CA HIS A 210 9.40 -10.59 -25.96
C HIS A 210 10.91 -10.76 -26.12
N GLY A 211 11.44 -11.97 -25.93
CA GLY A 211 12.88 -12.24 -25.99
C GLY A 211 13.63 -11.56 -24.83
N ALA A 212 14.82 -11.03 -25.13
CA ALA A 212 15.67 -10.33 -24.17
C ALA A 212 15.22 -8.87 -24.01
N LEU A 213 15.00 -8.43 -22.76
CA LEU A 213 14.67 -7.05 -22.41
C LEU A 213 15.77 -6.46 -21.53
N THR A 214 16.23 -5.25 -21.89
CA THR A 214 17.26 -4.50 -21.15
C THR A 214 16.67 -3.25 -20.50
N ALA A 215 17.26 -2.83 -19.38
CA ALA A 215 16.96 -1.60 -18.68
C ALA A 215 18.19 -1.09 -17.91
N ASP A 216 18.17 0.19 -17.56
CA ASP A 216 19.20 0.81 -16.72
C ASP A 216 18.95 0.56 -15.22
N LEU A 217 17.69 0.29 -14.86
CA LEU A 217 17.27 -0.10 -13.52
C LEU A 217 16.15 -1.13 -13.61
N TYR A 218 16.26 -2.19 -12.82
CA TYR A 218 15.24 -3.22 -12.68
C TYR A 218 14.60 -3.14 -11.29
N ILE A 219 13.28 -3.29 -11.23
CA ILE A 219 12.53 -3.30 -9.96
C ILE A 219 11.84 -4.65 -9.84
N ASP A 220 12.21 -5.40 -8.79
CA ASP A 220 11.63 -6.70 -8.50
C ASP A 220 10.29 -6.56 -7.79
N CYS A 221 9.21 -6.93 -8.49
CA CYS A 221 7.85 -7.03 -7.96
C CYS A 221 7.30 -8.46 -8.15
N THR A 222 8.17 -9.47 -8.22
CA THR A 222 7.80 -10.87 -8.45
C THR A 222 7.28 -11.59 -7.20
N GLY A 223 7.10 -10.85 -6.09
CA GLY A 223 6.58 -11.34 -4.83
C GLY A 223 7.53 -12.31 -4.15
N PHE A 224 7.00 -13.34 -3.49
CA PHE A 224 7.79 -14.33 -2.74
C PHE A 224 8.81 -15.11 -3.58
N ARG A 225 8.69 -15.09 -4.91
CA ARG A 225 9.66 -15.74 -5.80
C ARG A 225 10.99 -15.00 -5.82
N ALA A 226 11.00 -13.69 -5.56
CA ALA A 226 12.19 -12.83 -5.57
C ALA A 226 13.11 -13.13 -6.77
N GLU A 227 12.53 -13.19 -7.97
CA GLU A 227 13.20 -13.70 -9.18
C GLU A 227 14.45 -12.90 -9.53
N LEU A 228 14.45 -11.58 -9.27
CA LEU A 228 15.63 -10.75 -9.52
C LEU A 228 16.50 -10.70 -8.27
N ILE A 229 15.99 -10.17 -7.15
CA ILE A 229 16.81 -9.87 -5.98
C ILE A 229 17.31 -11.12 -5.27
N GLY A 230 16.43 -12.11 -5.08
CA GLY A 230 16.75 -13.33 -4.36
C GLY A 230 17.46 -14.35 -5.24
N LYS A 231 16.91 -14.67 -6.42
CA LYS A 231 17.44 -15.74 -7.27
C LYS A 231 18.58 -15.31 -8.19
N ALA A 232 18.45 -14.18 -8.88
CA ALA A 232 19.48 -13.74 -9.83
C ALA A 232 20.65 -13.06 -9.11
N LEU A 233 20.37 -12.23 -8.11
CA LEU A 233 21.39 -11.44 -7.40
C LEU A 233 21.87 -12.06 -6.07
N ASN A 234 21.20 -13.11 -5.56
CA ASN A 234 21.53 -13.77 -4.30
C ASN A 234 21.63 -12.81 -3.09
N ALA A 235 20.70 -11.86 -2.98
CA ALA A 235 20.66 -10.85 -1.91
C ALA A 235 19.48 -11.05 -0.95
#